data_AF-A0A849VSU6-F1
#
_entry.id   AF-A0A849VSU6-F1
#
_cell.length_a   1.000
_cell.length_b   1.000
_cell.length_c   1.000
_cell.angle_alpha   90.00
_cell.angle_beta   90.00
_cell.angle_gamma   90.00
#
_symmetry.space_group_name_H-M   'P 1'
#
loop_
_entity.id
_entity.type
_entity.pdbx_description
1 polymer ?
#
loop_
_entity_poly.entity_id
_entity_poly.type
_entity_poly.pdbx_seq_one_letter_code
_entity_poly.pdbx_strand_id
1 'polypeptide(L)' 'MGEIVNLRLVKKRRAKDAKDKHAAENRIRYGRTKVEKQFERDETNKAARFLDVNRLEKPDAADPADVPTDKT' A
#
# COMPACT_ATOMS: atom_id res chain seq x y z
N MET A 1 -36.09 0.94 -17.15
CA MET A 1 -35.33 0.29 -18.25
C MET A 1 -33.86 0.32 -17.84
N GLY A 2 -33.27 -0.84 -17.50
CA GLY A 2 -31.92 -0.90 -16.93
C GLY A 2 -30.85 -0.83 -18.01
N GLU A 3 -29.81 -0.02 -17.79
CA GLU A 3 -28.69 0.09 -18.71
C GLU A 3 -27.79 -1.15 -18.61
N ILE A 4 -27.63 -1.89 -19.72
CA ILE A 4 -26.79 -3.09 -19.76
C ILE A 4 -25.34 -2.66 -19.95
N VAL A 5 -24.57 -2.68 -18.86
CA VAL A 5 -23.13 -2.36 -18.90
C VAL A 5 -22.27 -3.59 -19.16
N ASN A 6 -21.37 -3.51 -20.13
CA ASN A 6 -20.45 -4.60 -20.44
C ASN A 6 -19.25 -4.58 -19.48
N LEU A 7 -19.29 -5.45 -18.46
CA LEU A 7 -18.24 -5.58 -17.45
C LEU A 7 -16.86 -5.97 -18.03
N ARG A 8 -16.81 -6.70 -19.15
CA ARG A 8 -15.55 -7.06 -19.81
C ARG A 8 -14.82 -5.82 -20.34
N LEU A 9 -15.56 -4.89 -20.95
CA LEU A 9 -14.99 -3.64 -21.44
C LEU A 9 -14.51 -2.75 -20.29
N VAL A 10 -15.27 -2.69 -19.19
CA VAL A 10 -14.88 -1.93 -17.99
C VAL A 10 -13.59 -2.49 -17.38
N LYS A 11 -13.50 -3.81 -17.20
CA LYS A 11 -12.27 -4.46 -16.69
C LYS A 11 -11.07 -4.19 -17.61
N LYS A 12 -11.26 -4.28 -18.93
CA LYS A 12 -10.21 -4.00 -19.92
C LYS A 12 -9.72 -2.55 -19.85
N ARG A 13 -10.63 -1.58 -19.71
CA ARG A 13 -10.28 -0.16 -19.54
C ARG A 13 -9.46 0.04 -18.27
N ARG A 14 -9.94 -0.43 -17.12
CA ARG A 14 -9.19 -0.36 -15.85
C ARG A 14 -7.80 -0.97 -15.95
N ALA A 15 -7.65 -2.11 -16.63
CA ALA A 15 -6.36 -2.75 -16.83
C ALA A 15 -5.42 -1.93 -17.73
N LYS A 16 -5.95 -1.23 -18.74
CA LYS A 16 -5.17 -0.30 -19.56
C LYS A 16 -4.73 0.92 -18.74
N ASP A 17 -5.65 1.53 -18.01
CA ASP A 17 -5.37 2.70 -17.19
C ASP A 17 -4.30 2.41 -16.12
N ALA A 18 -4.35 1.22 -15.51
CA ALA A 18 -3.33 0.77 -14.56
C ALA A 18 -1.95 0.65 -15.23
N LYS A 19 -1.88 0.05 -16.44
CA LYS A 19 -0.64 -0.06 -17.21
C LYS A 19 -0.08 1.31 -17.59
N ASP A 20 -0.93 2.23 -18.00
CA ASP A 20 -0.52 3.59 -18.40
C ASP A 20 0.04 4.37 -17.21
N LYS A 21 -0.57 4.25 -16.02
CA LYS A 21 -0.02 4.82 -14.77
C LYS A 21 1.34 4.25 -14.43
N HIS A 22 1.50 2.93 -14.44
CA HIS A 22 2.79 2.29 -14.21
C HIS A 22 3.85 2.72 -15.24
N ALA A 23 3.47 2.84 -16.51
CA ALA A 23 4.37 3.33 -17.56
C ALA A 23 4.79 4.78 -17.32
N ALA A 24 3.87 5.66 -16.91
CA ALA A 24 4.18 7.05 -16.58
C ALA A 24 5.16 7.13 -15.40
N GLU A 25 4.95 6.36 -14.33
CA GLU A 25 5.90 6.29 -13.23
C GLU A 25 7.27 5.78 -13.66
N ASN A 26 7.31 4.74 -14.48
CA ASN A 26 8.57 4.18 -14.99
C ASN A 26 9.33 5.18 -15.87
N ARG A 27 8.64 5.98 -16.69
CA ARG A 27 9.26 7.07 -17.46
C ARG A 27 9.92 8.09 -16.56
N ILE A 28 9.29 8.45 -15.43
CA ILE A 28 9.84 9.39 -14.44
C ILE A 28 11.05 8.78 -13.72
N ARG A 29 11.01 7.48 -13.43
CA ARG A 29 12.11 6.77 -12.75
C ARG A 29 13.27 6.38 -13.68
N TYR A 30 13.04 6.37 -14.99
CA TYR A 30 14.04 5.98 -15.97
C TYR A 30 15.21 6.98 -15.97
N GLY A 31 16.44 6.48 -16.15
CA GLY A 31 17.65 7.30 -16.12
C GLY A 31 18.24 7.57 -14.73
N ARG A 32 17.58 7.20 -13.63
CA ARG A 32 18.14 7.35 -12.27
C ARG A 32 19.38 6.47 -12.07
N THR A 33 20.41 7.04 -11.47
CA THR A 33 21.66 6.36 -11.13
C THR A 33 21.49 5.42 -9.93
N LYS A 34 22.48 4.54 -9.69
CA LYS A 34 22.45 3.61 -8.54
C LYS A 34 22.43 4.35 -7.19
N VAL A 35 23.15 5.47 -7.10
CA VAL A 35 23.28 6.28 -5.88
C VAL A 35 21.96 6.95 -5.55
N GLU A 36 21.30 7.57 -6.53
CA GLU A 36 19.99 8.21 -6.35
C GLU A 36 18.92 7.21 -5.90
N LYS A 37 18.88 6.02 -6.52
CA LYS A 37 17.96 4.95 -6.11
C LYS A 37 18.22 4.49 -4.68
N GLN A 38 19.48 4.46 -4.26
CA GLN A 38 19.84 4.06 -2.89
C GLN A 38 19.41 5.13 -1.88
N PHE A 39 19.69 6.39 -2.19
CA PHE A 39 19.26 7.52 -1.37
C PHE A 39 17.74 7.54 -1.16
N GLU A 40 16.96 7.40 -2.23
CA GLU A 40 15.49 7.35 -2.15
C GLU A 40 15.01 6.17 -1.30
N ARG A 41 15.61 4.98 -1.47
CA ARG A 41 15.28 3.82 -0.61
C ARG A 41 15.56 4.09 0.86
N ASP A 42 16.73 4.66 1.16
CA ASP A 42 17.11 4.96 2.54
C ASP A 42 16.20 6.02 3.17
N GLU A 43 15.77 7.02 2.42
CA GLU A 43 14.75 7.98 2.85
C GLU A 43 13.41 7.29 3.12
N THR A 44 12.92 6.45 2.20
CA THR A 44 11.65 5.72 2.42
C THR A 44 11.73 4.80 3.63
N ASN A 45 12.86 4.14 3.86
CA ASN A 45 13.06 3.27 5.01
C ASN A 45 13.10 4.06 6.33
N LYS A 46 13.75 5.23 6.35
CA LYS A 46 13.73 6.12 7.51
C LYS A 46 12.32 6.61 7.82
N ALA A 47 11.57 7.01 6.80
CA ALA A 47 10.19 7.44 6.96
C ALA A 47 9.30 6.30 7.50
N ALA A 48 9.42 5.10 6.93
CA ALA A 48 8.69 3.91 7.40
C ALA A 48 9.02 3.58 8.86
N ARG A 49 10.32 3.54 9.21
CA ARG A 49 10.76 3.32 10.59
C ARG A 49 10.27 4.40 11.54
N PHE A 50 10.28 5.66 11.12
CA PHE A 50 9.75 6.76 11.92
C PHE A 50 8.26 6.55 12.20
N LEU A 51 7.46 6.18 11.19
CA LEU A 51 6.05 5.89 11.37
C LEU A 51 5.81 4.68 12.28
N ASP A 52 6.58 3.61 12.12
CA ASP A 52 6.47 2.40 12.95
C ASP A 52 6.79 2.69 14.41
N VAL A 53 7.87 3.44 14.69
CA VAL A 53 8.26 3.79 16.06
C VAL A 53 7.25 4.73 16.71
N ASN A 54 6.65 5.63 15.93
CA ASN A 54 5.64 6.57 16.43
C ASN A 54 4.21 6.04 16.28
N ARG A 55 4.05 4.75 15.95
CA ARG A 55 2.73 4.13 15.85
C ARG A 55 2.16 3.99 17.25
N LEU A 56 1.16 4.81 17.53
CA LEU A 56 0.30 4.62 18.69
C LEU A 56 -0.67 3.49 18.35
N GLU A 57 -0.44 2.31 18.93
CA GLU A 57 -1.44 1.24 18.96
C GLU A 57 -2.72 1.84 19.54
N LYS A 58 -3.82 1.83 18.76
CA LYS A 58 -5.14 2.02 19.38
C LYS A 58 -5.33 0.82 20.31
N PRO A 59 -5.81 1.00 21.55
CA PRO A 59 -6.28 -0.14 22.31
C PRO A 59 -7.36 -0.80 21.47
N ASP A 60 -7.05 -1.98 20.93
CA ASP A 60 -7.98 -2.72 20.10
C ASP A 60 -9.21 -3.04 20.96
N ALA A 61 -10.34 -2.48 20.55
CA ALA A 61 -11.62 -3.01 20.97
C ALA A 61 -11.73 -4.41 20.37
N ALA A 62 -11.50 -5.41 21.23
CA ALA A 62 -11.70 -6.86 21.06
C ALA A 62 -10.45 -7.69 20.68
N ASP A 63 -9.72 -8.10 21.72
CA ASP A 63 -9.21 -9.47 21.86
C ASP A 63 -9.67 -10.05 23.20
N PRO A 64 -10.81 -10.75 23.29
CA PRO A 64 -11.23 -11.44 24.51
C PRO A 64 -10.56 -12.82 24.61
N ALA A 65 -9.23 -12.88 24.49
CA ALA A 65 -8.48 -14.13 24.54
C ALA A 65 -7.51 -14.27 25.72
N ASP A 66 -7.36 -13.24 26.57
CA ASP A 66 -6.51 -13.31 27.76
C ASP A 66 -7.34 -13.14 29.03
N VAL A 67 -8.18 -14.14 29.32
CA VAL A 67 -8.77 -14.31 30.66
C VAL A 67 -7.80 -15.17 31.46
N PRO A 68 -7.14 -14.64 32.49
CA PRO A 68 -6.36 -15.48 33.41
C PRO A 68 -7.36 -16.39 34.12
N THR A 69 -7.26 -17.70 33.88
CA THR A 69 -8.00 -18.68 34.69
C THR A 69 -7.29 -18.77 36.04
N ASP A 70 -7.57 -17.82 36.93
CA ASP A 70 -7.36 -18.00 38.36
C ASP A 70 -8.61 -18.63 38.95
N LYS A 71 -8.50 -19.90 39.33
CA LYS A 71 -9.46 -20.56 40.23
C LYS A 71 -8.75 -21.66 40.99
N THR A 72 -8.43 -21.34 42.25
CA THR A 72 -8.36 -22.20 43.45
C THR A 72 -7.96 -23.65 43.28
#